data_AF-A0AAX4J1F6-F1
#
_entry.id   AF-A0AAX4J1F6-F1
#
_cell.length_a   1.000
_cell.length_b   1.000
_cell.length_c   1.000
_cell.angle_alpha   90.00
_cell.angle_beta   90.00
_cell.angle_gamma   90.00
#
_symmetry.space_group_name_H-M   'P 1'
#
loop_
_entity.id
_entity.type
_entity.pdbx_description
1 polymer ?
#
loop_
_entity_poly.entity_id
_entity_poly.type
_entity_poly.pdbx_seq_one_letter_code
_entity_poly.pdbx_strand_id
1 'polypeptide(L)'
;MIYYGQLNKPKVDILFQHAADSLVRIPDEEIFPRWPQGLTLTKALEELPPDVFVKRPRLALYDIFSKHKVVHLLPKGLADEAEAMEVLGSQPHPSIVGYHGCHVRRGYITGLVLAHNDLNPTNVLVAKDSRPILVDFGSARRIGEKLLTSRGTKGWIDCEVRNAT
;
A
#
# COMPACT_ATOMS: atom_id res chain seq x y z
N MET A 1 -10.25 9.90 -6.57
CA MET A 1 -11.73 9.87 -6.46
C MET A 1 -12.12 8.41 -6.46
N ILE A 2 -13.00 8.00 -5.55
CA ILE A 2 -13.47 6.62 -5.42
C ILE A 2 -14.99 6.63 -5.52
N TYR A 3 -15.54 5.63 -6.20
CA TYR A 3 -16.97 5.44 -6.40
C TYR A 3 -17.37 4.07 -5.87
N TYR A 4 -18.58 3.97 -5.34
CA TYR A 4 -19.18 2.73 -4.86
C TYR A 4 -20.61 2.63 -5.36
N GLY A 5 -21.02 1.44 -5.78
CA GLY A 5 -22.36 1.16 -6.24
C GLY A 5 -22.74 -0.26 -5.85
N GLN A 6 -24.02 -0.44 -5.52
CA GLN A 6 -24.57 -1.75 -5.17
C GLN A 6 -25.79 -2.01 -6.05
N LEU A 7 -25.83 -3.20 -6.65
CA LEU A 7 -26.93 -3.65 -7.48
C LEU A 7 -27.57 -4.89 -6.84
N ASN A 8 -28.88 -4.81 -6.60
CA ASN A 8 -29.67 -5.95 -6.12
C ASN A 8 -30.28 -6.68 -7.33
N LYS A 9 -29.42 -7.19 -8.23
CA LYS A 9 -29.81 -7.97 -9.42
C LYS A 9 -28.89 -9.18 -9.58
N PRO A 10 -29.36 -10.30 -10.18
CA PRO A 10 -28.49 -11.40 -10.58
C PRO A 10 -27.39 -10.91 -11.53
N LYS A 11 -26.16 -11.43 -11.39
CA LYS A 11 -25.01 -10.98 -12.20
C LYS A 11 -25.25 -11.08 -13.72
N VAL A 12 -26.01 -12.09 -14.14
CA VAL A 12 -26.41 -12.33 -15.53
C VAL A 12 -27.26 -11.19 -16.11
N ASP A 13 -28.00 -10.46 -15.28
CA ASP A 13 -28.91 -9.38 -15.70
C ASP A 13 -28.28 -7.97 -15.56
N ILE A 14 -26.99 -7.90 -15.18
CA ILE A 14 -26.28 -6.63 -15.01
C ILE A 14 -25.67 -6.19 -16.34
N LEU A 15 -26.26 -5.15 -16.92
CA LEU A 15 -25.69 -4.39 -18.02
C LEU A 15 -24.70 -3.35 -17.49
N PHE A 16 -23.75 -2.93 -18.33
CA PHE A 16 -22.80 -1.86 -17.99
C PHE A 16 -23.49 -0.59 -17.50
N GLN A 17 -24.60 -0.19 -18.14
CA GLN A 17 -25.35 0.99 -17.75
C GLN A 17 -25.91 0.90 -16.33
N HIS A 18 -26.41 -0.28 -15.93
CA HIS A 18 -26.87 -0.50 -14.55
C HIS A 18 -25.74 -0.27 -13.55
N ALA A 19 -24.52 -0.73 -13.84
CA ALA A 19 -23.37 -0.50 -12.98
C ALA A 19 -23.01 0.98 -12.93
N ALA A 20 -22.92 1.66 -14.08
CA ALA A 20 -22.61 3.07 -14.17
C ALA A 20 -23.60 3.94 -13.38
N ASP A 21 -24.91 3.69 -13.55
CA ASP A 21 -25.98 4.44 -12.87
C ASP A 21 -26.01 4.19 -11.35
N SER A 22 -25.47 3.06 -10.90
CA SER A 22 -25.42 2.72 -9.46
C SER A 22 -24.25 3.37 -8.72
N LEU A 23 -23.26 3.91 -9.43
CA LEU A 23 -22.05 4.44 -8.81
C LEU A 23 -22.30 5.80 -8.16
N VAL A 24 -22.08 5.85 -6.86
CA VAL A 24 -22.09 7.08 -6.07
C VAL A 24 -20.66 7.39 -5.63
N ARG A 25 -20.26 8.67 -5.74
CA ARG A 25 -18.96 9.12 -5.27
C ARG A 25 -18.90 9.00 -3.74
N ILE A 26 -17.87 8.32 -3.24
CA ILE A 26 -17.56 8.30 -1.81
C ILE A 26 -16.80 9.60 -1.45
N PRO A 27 -17.22 10.36 -0.43
CA PRO A 27 -16.43 11.49 0.08
C PRO A 27 -15.02 11.05 0.48
N ASP A 28 -14.00 11.86 0.15
CA ASP A 28 -12.61 11.45 0.39
C ASP A 28 -12.35 11.29 1.91
N GLU A 29 -12.97 12.13 2.73
CA GLU A 29 -12.92 12.12 4.20
C GLU A 29 -13.53 10.86 4.85
N GLU A 30 -14.35 10.10 4.13
CA GLU A 30 -14.94 8.86 4.65
C GLU A 30 -13.93 7.71 4.62
N ILE A 31 -12.96 7.75 3.70
CA ILE A 31 -12.04 6.64 3.42
C ILE A 31 -10.56 7.00 3.58
N PHE A 32 -10.22 8.29 3.57
CA PHE A 32 -8.86 8.78 3.72
C PHE A 32 -8.76 9.76 4.89
N PRO A 33 -7.75 9.63 5.76
CA PRO A 33 -7.52 10.61 6.80
C PRO A 33 -6.95 11.89 6.19
N ARG A 34 -7.30 13.03 6.78
CA ARG A 34 -6.73 14.32 6.40
C ARG A 34 -5.23 14.33 6.67
N TRP A 35 -4.49 14.96 5.76
CA TRP A 35 -3.09 15.27 6.00
C TRP A 35 -2.98 16.21 7.22
N PRO A 36 -2.25 15.83 8.27
CA PRO A 36 -2.10 16.68 9.44
C PRO A 36 -1.33 17.96 9.08
N GLN A 37 -1.72 19.10 9.65
CA GLN A 37 -1.00 20.37 9.48
C GLN A 37 0.22 20.48 10.43
N GLY A 38 0.93 19.37 10.67
CA GLY A 38 2.05 19.28 11.61
C GLY A 38 3.14 18.30 11.14
N LEU A 39 4.33 18.42 11.75
CA LEU A 39 5.59 17.77 11.31
C LEU A 39 5.72 16.28 11.68
N THR A 40 4.66 15.60 12.10
CA THR A 40 4.79 14.21 12.61
C THR A 40 4.89 13.15 11.52
N LEU A 41 4.40 13.41 10.31
CA LEU A 41 4.41 12.42 9.24
C LEU A 41 5.26 12.89 8.07
N THR A 42 6.05 11.99 7.53
CA THR A 42 6.83 12.20 6.31
C THR A 42 5.91 12.14 5.09
N LYS A 43 5.92 13.19 4.25
CA LYS A 43 5.24 13.19 2.95
C LYS A 43 6.14 12.54 1.90
N ALA A 44 5.63 11.55 1.18
CA ALA A 44 6.37 10.93 0.07
C ALA A 44 6.55 11.90 -1.11
N LEU A 45 7.56 11.63 -1.93
CA LEU A 45 7.80 12.35 -3.18
C LEU A 45 6.58 12.26 -4.11
N GLU A 46 6.37 13.30 -4.91
CA GLU A 46 5.25 13.35 -5.85
C GLU A 46 5.45 12.39 -7.02
N GLU A 47 6.69 12.31 -7.51
CA GLU A 47 7.13 11.26 -8.43
C GLU A 47 7.72 10.11 -7.63
N LEU A 48 7.06 8.96 -7.72
CA LEU A 48 7.46 7.76 -7.00
C LEU A 48 8.48 6.97 -7.82
N PRO A 49 9.55 6.43 -7.20
CA PRO A 49 10.47 5.52 -7.86
C PRO A 49 9.73 4.27 -8.39
N PRO A 50 10.24 3.60 -9.44
CA PRO A 50 9.57 2.45 -10.04
C PRO A 50 9.49 1.21 -9.13
N ASP A 51 10.35 1.14 -8.10
CA ASP A 51 10.54 0.02 -7.19
C ASP A 51 9.79 0.16 -5.85
N VAL A 52 8.86 1.11 -5.76
CA VAL A 52 8.03 1.29 -4.56
C VAL A 52 6.59 0.81 -4.76
N PHE A 53 6.03 0.29 -3.68
CA PHE A 53 4.64 -0.12 -3.59
C PHE A 53 3.84 0.89 -2.76
N VAL A 54 2.69 1.34 -3.29
CA VAL A 54 1.77 2.19 -2.54
C VAL A 54 0.70 1.32 -1.87
N LYS A 55 0.86 1.09 -0.57
CA LYS A 55 -0.14 0.40 0.25
C LYS A 55 -1.35 1.32 0.47
N ARG A 56 -2.49 0.94 -0.12
CA ARG A 56 -3.77 1.68 -0.03
C ARG A 56 -4.67 1.12 1.08
N PRO A 57 -5.63 1.91 1.60
CA PRO A 57 -6.64 1.40 2.51
C PRO A 57 -7.46 0.29 1.85
N ARG A 58 -7.93 -0.66 2.66
CA ARG A 58 -8.67 -1.85 2.18
C ARG A 58 -10.11 -1.48 1.80
N LEU A 59 -10.30 -0.84 0.65
CA LEU A 59 -11.60 -0.40 0.16
C LEU A 59 -12.61 -1.53 -0.05
N ALA A 60 -12.15 -2.78 -0.19
CA ALA A 60 -13.00 -3.97 -0.24
C ALA A 60 -13.80 -4.21 1.06
N LEU A 61 -13.50 -3.50 2.15
CA LEU A 61 -14.27 -3.53 3.39
C LEU A 61 -15.33 -2.43 3.48
N TYR A 62 -15.41 -1.54 2.49
CA TYR A 62 -16.31 -0.38 2.54
C TYR A 62 -17.79 -0.81 2.64
N ASP A 63 -18.20 -1.82 1.90
CA ASP A 63 -19.57 -2.37 1.93
C ASP A 63 -19.95 -2.89 3.32
N ILE A 64 -19.07 -3.71 3.92
CA ILE A 64 -19.24 -4.27 5.25
C ILE A 64 -19.25 -3.14 6.28
N PHE A 65 -18.30 -2.22 6.21
CA PHE A 65 -18.19 -1.14 7.19
C PHE A 65 -19.34 -0.15 7.09
N SER A 66 -19.82 0.13 5.87
CA SER A 66 -20.98 0.97 5.63
C SER A 66 -22.24 0.34 6.23
N LYS A 67 -22.47 -0.96 5.96
CA LYS A 67 -23.57 -1.72 6.56
C LYS A 67 -23.56 -1.71 8.09
N HIS A 68 -22.36 -1.76 8.69
CA HIS A 68 -22.19 -1.77 10.15
C HIS A 68 -21.98 -0.37 10.75
N LYS A 69 -22.05 0.71 9.97
CA LYS A 69 -21.83 2.11 10.41
C LYS A 69 -20.45 2.36 11.05
N VAL A 70 -19.42 1.66 10.59
CA VAL A 70 -18.04 1.74 11.09
C VAL A 70 -17.03 2.16 10.02
N VAL A 71 -17.46 2.88 8.99
CA VAL A 71 -16.58 3.32 7.89
C VAL A 71 -15.42 4.19 8.36
N HIS A 72 -15.61 4.95 9.45
CA HIS A 72 -14.56 5.75 10.10
C HIS A 72 -13.30 4.94 10.49
N LEU A 73 -13.39 3.61 10.57
CA LEU A 73 -12.23 2.74 10.80
C LEU A 73 -11.28 2.65 9.60
N LEU A 74 -11.73 2.93 8.37
CA LEU A 74 -10.85 3.00 7.20
C LEU A 74 -9.82 4.14 7.29
N PRO A 75 -10.24 5.41 7.45
CA PRO A 75 -9.28 6.51 7.55
C PRO A 75 -8.47 6.42 8.84
N LYS A 76 -9.09 6.00 9.96
CA LYS A 76 -8.36 5.78 11.22
C LYS A 76 -7.29 4.72 11.07
N GLY A 77 -7.61 3.56 10.49
CA GLY A 77 -6.65 2.48 10.30
C GLY A 77 -5.47 2.90 9.43
N LEU A 78 -5.70 3.68 8.37
CA LEU A 78 -4.61 4.20 7.55
C LEU A 78 -3.73 5.22 8.30
N ALA A 79 -4.33 6.05 9.16
CA ALA A 79 -3.59 6.99 10.00
C ALA A 79 -2.74 6.26 11.05
N ASP A 80 -3.32 5.29 11.76
CA ASP A 80 -2.62 4.45 12.73
C ASP A 80 -1.43 3.71 12.06
N GLU A 81 -1.63 3.20 10.84
CA GLU A 81 -0.55 2.58 10.06
C GLU A 81 0.54 3.58 9.67
N ALA A 82 0.17 4.82 9.28
CA ALA A 82 1.14 5.86 8.94
C ALA A 82 2.03 6.22 10.14
N GLU A 83 1.43 6.41 11.32
CA GLU A 83 2.15 6.70 12.56
C GLU A 83 3.08 5.55 12.95
N ALA A 84 2.60 4.31 12.86
CA ALA A 84 3.43 3.14 13.13
C ALA A 84 4.65 3.07 12.17
N MET A 85 4.44 3.30 10.88
CA MET A 85 5.53 3.28 9.90
C MET A 85 6.51 4.44 10.08
N GLU A 86 6.07 5.60 10.57
CA GLU A 86 6.97 6.70 10.92
C GLU A 86 7.91 6.31 12.07
N VAL A 87 7.35 5.71 13.13
CA VAL A 87 8.15 5.22 14.27
C VAL A 87 9.14 4.16 13.81
N LEU A 88 8.69 3.18 13.01
CA LEU A 88 9.56 2.15 12.45
C LEU A 88 10.61 2.72 11.48
N GLY A 89 10.27 3.79 10.76
CA GLY A 89 11.18 4.52 9.88
C GLY A 89 12.25 5.31 10.62
N SER A 90 12.01 5.70 11.87
CA SER A 90 13.01 6.38 12.72
C SER A 90 14.15 5.44 13.17
N GLN A 91 13.83 4.15 13.36
CA GLN A 91 14.80 3.09 13.64
C GLN A 91 14.61 1.91 12.67
N PRO A 92 15.04 2.08 11.40
CA PRO A 92 14.89 1.05 10.37
C PRO A 92 15.54 -0.26 10.78
N HIS A 93 14.74 -1.34 10.76
CA HIS A 93 15.19 -2.69 11.04
C HIS A 93 15.29 -3.51 9.74
N PRO A 94 16.30 -4.37 9.57
CA PRO A 94 16.50 -5.16 8.35
C PRO A 94 15.32 -6.03 7.92
N SER A 95 14.46 -6.45 8.84
CA SER A 95 13.30 -7.32 8.55
C SER A 95 11.97 -6.57 8.39
N ILE A 96 12.01 -5.23 8.35
CA ILE A 96 10.82 -4.40 8.16
C ILE A 96 10.97 -3.66 6.84
N VAL A 97 9.91 -3.67 6.04
CA VAL A 97 9.85 -2.99 4.73
C VAL A 97 10.21 -1.50 4.87
N GLY A 98 10.98 -0.98 3.92
CA GLY A 98 11.37 0.43 3.92
C GLY A 98 10.16 1.33 3.74
N TYR A 99 10.06 2.41 4.53
CA TYR A 99 8.99 3.41 4.45
C TYR A 99 9.52 4.70 3.84
N HIS A 100 8.81 5.22 2.83
CA HIS A 100 9.15 6.44 2.09
C HIS A 100 8.18 7.60 2.35
N GLY A 101 7.30 7.45 3.34
CA GLY A 101 6.30 8.45 3.68
C GLY A 101 4.90 8.15 3.16
N CYS A 102 4.00 9.08 3.47
CA CYS A 102 2.61 9.08 3.06
C CYS A 102 2.46 9.63 1.64
N HIS A 103 1.76 8.90 0.79
CA HIS A 103 1.33 9.40 -0.52
C HIS A 103 0.08 10.28 -0.34
N VAL A 104 0.27 11.59 -0.47
CA VAL A 104 -0.77 12.60 -0.19
C VAL A 104 -1.35 13.14 -1.48
N ARG A 105 -2.68 13.15 -1.60
CA ARG A 105 -3.38 13.80 -2.72
C ARG A 105 -4.60 14.56 -2.19
N ARG A 106 -4.82 15.77 -2.72
CA ARG A 106 -5.95 16.64 -2.36
C ARG A 106 -6.09 16.89 -0.85
N GLY A 107 -4.97 16.94 -0.12
CA GLY A 107 -4.97 17.14 1.34
C GLY A 107 -5.32 15.90 2.17
N TYR A 108 -5.32 14.70 1.57
CA TYR A 108 -5.59 13.44 2.25
C TYR A 108 -4.44 12.44 2.07
N ILE A 109 -4.18 11.61 3.08
CA ILE A 109 -3.27 10.47 2.97
C ILE A 109 -4.00 9.38 2.19
N THR A 110 -3.52 9.06 0.99
CA THR A 110 -4.16 8.08 0.09
C THR A 110 -3.46 6.72 0.08
N GLY A 111 -2.32 6.61 0.76
CA GLY A 111 -1.58 5.37 0.95
C GLY A 111 -0.20 5.61 1.57
N LEU A 112 0.50 4.52 1.85
CA LEU A 112 1.86 4.50 2.38
C LEU A 112 2.81 3.98 1.32
N VAL A 113 3.94 4.65 1.12
CA VAL A 113 4.93 4.28 0.10
C VAL A 113 5.97 3.37 0.74
N LEU A 114 6.10 2.14 0.22
CA LEU A 114 6.91 1.06 0.82
C LEU A 114 7.87 0.45 -0.21
N ALA A 115 9.09 0.06 0.18
CA ALA A 115 10.07 -0.63 -0.68
C ALA A 115 10.51 -1.99 -0.09
N HIS A 116 10.41 -3.07 -0.88
CA HIS A 116 10.65 -4.46 -0.43
C HIS A 116 12.11 -4.93 -0.63
N ASN A 117 12.76 -4.49 -1.71
CA ASN A 117 14.18 -4.74 -2.01
C ASN A 117 14.65 -6.21 -2.22
N ASP A 118 13.78 -7.22 -2.26
CA ASP A 118 14.13 -8.64 -2.59
C ASP A 118 12.92 -9.51 -2.98
N LEU A 119 12.34 -9.25 -4.15
CA LEU A 119 11.19 -10.00 -4.67
C LEU A 119 11.64 -11.12 -5.64
N ASN A 120 11.36 -12.37 -5.28
CA ASN A 120 11.50 -13.56 -6.12
C ASN A 120 10.34 -14.53 -5.86
N PRO A 121 10.10 -15.58 -6.70
CA PRO A 121 8.95 -16.48 -6.51
C PRO A 121 8.95 -17.25 -5.18
N THR A 122 10.11 -17.49 -4.56
CA THR A 122 10.21 -18.14 -3.25
C THR A 122 9.80 -17.20 -2.10
N ASN A 123 9.85 -15.89 -2.34
CA ASN A 123 9.45 -14.82 -1.42
C ASN A 123 7.99 -14.39 -1.63
N VAL A 124 7.22 -15.14 -2.43
CA VAL A 124 5.78 -14.93 -2.66
C VAL A 124 5.03 -16.21 -2.32
N LEU A 125 4.44 -16.28 -1.13
CA LEU A 125 3.49 -17.34 -0.79
C LEU A 125 2.14 -17.05 -1.43
N VAL A 126 1.42 -18.10 -1.85
CA VAL A 126 0.04 -17.96 -2.34
C VAL A 126 -0.90 -18.49 -1.27
N ALA A 127 -1.79 -17.62 -0.78
CA ALA A 127 -2.85 -18.00 0.15
C ALA A 127 -3.91 -18.87 -0.55
N LYS A 128 -4.71 -19.59 0.24
CA LYS A 128 -5.78 -20.48 -0.30
C LYS A 128 -6.77 -19.79 -1.24
N ASP A 129 -6.96 -18.49 -1.09
CA ASP A 129 -7.82 -17.64 -1.93
C ASP A 129 -7.07 -17.04 -3.13
N SER A 130 -5.93 -17.62 -3.51
CA SER A 130 -5.07 -17.16 -4.61
C SER A 130 -4.48 -15.76 -4.44
N ARG A 131 -4.50 -15.20 -3.22
CA ARG A 131 -3.77 -13.95 -2.95
C ARG A 131 -2.27 -14.20 -2.79
N PRO A 132 -1.40 -13.44 -3.48
CA PRO A 132 0.02 -13.43 -3.18
C PRO A 132 0.27 -12.74 -1.83
N ILE A 133 1.18 -13.31 -1.04
CA ILE A 133 1.69 -12.85 0.24
C ILE A 133 3.21 -12.77 0.09
N LEU A 134 3.77 -11.58 0.29
CA LEU A 134 5.21 -11.41 0.28
C LEU A 134 5.80 -11.90 1.61
N VAL A 135 6.87 -12.67 1.52
CA VAL A 135 7.60 -13.24 2.66
C VAL A 135 9.11 -13.08 2.44
N ASP A 136 9.87 -13.29 3.51
CA ASP A 136 11.33 -13.18 3.54
C ASP A 136 11.87 -11.76 3.24
N PHE A 137 12.12 -11.02 4.33
CA PHE A 137 12.73 -9.68 4.32
C PHE A 137 14.20 -9.72 4.73
N GLY A 138 14.87 -10.89 4.73
CA GLY A 138 16.25 -11.03 5.23
C GLY A 138 17.28 -10.15 4.50
N SER A 139 16.95 -9.73 3.28
CA SER A 139 17.79 -8.93 2.39
C SER A 139 17.42 -7.45 2.34
N ALA A 140 16.36 -7.00 3.03
CA ALA A 140 15.96 -5.61 2.96
C ALA A 140 17.04 -4.71 3.59
N ARG A 141 17.41 -3.68 2.85
CA ARG A 141 18.43 -2.68 3.20
C ARG A 141 17.90 -1.28 2.89
N ARG A 142 18.56 -0.25 3.45
CA ARG A 142 18.24 1.14 3.12
C ARG A 142 18.67 1.45 1.68
N ILE A 143 17.93 2.33 1.00
CA ILE A 143 18.33 2.81 -0.33
C ILE A 143 19.70 3.50 -0.23
N GLY A 144 20.62 3.09 -1.10
CA GLY A 144 22.01 3.59 -1.12
C GLY A 144 23.00 2.80 -0.28
N GLU A 145 22.55 1.87 0.57
CA GLU A 145 23.45 0.94 1.26
C GLU A 145 23.95 -0.15 0.32
N LYS A 146 25.25 -0.46 0.41
CA LYS A 146 25.84 -1.60 -0.31
C LYS A 146 25.18 -2.88 0.19
N LEU A 147 24.52 -3.59 -0.72
CA LEU A 147 24.00 -4.93 -0.44
C LEU A 147 25.18 -5.84 -0.08
N LEU A 148 25.06 -6.62 1.00
CA LEU A 148 26.13 -7.49 1.52
C LEU A 148 26.11 -8.84 0.78
N THR A 149 25.99 -9.97 1.49
CA THR A 149 26.00 -11.31 0.89
C THR A 149 24.72 -11.64 0.13
N SER A 150 23.57 -11.07 0.51
CA SER A 150 22.30 -11.21 -0.21
C SER A 150 22.02 -9.98 -1.07
N ARG A 151 21.88 -10.18 -2.38
CA ARG A 151 21.76 -9.11 -3.41
C ARG A 151 20.70 -9.42 -4.46
N GLY A 152 19.66 -10.14 -4.05
CA GLY A 152 18.69 -10.76 -4.96
C GLY A 152 19.16 -12.11 -5.48
N THR A 153 18.20 -12.92 -5.94
CA THR A 153 18.47 -14.26 -6.51
C THR A 153 18.99 -14.12 -7.94
N LYS A 154 20.08 -14.82 -8.28
CA LYS A 154 20.64 -14.84 -9.64
C LYS A 154 19.56 -15.27 -10.65
N GLY A 155 19.33 -14.47 -11.69
CA GLY A 155 18.26 -14.68 -12.68
C GLY A 155 16.97 -13.89 -12.43
N TRP A 156 16.88 -13.18 -11.30
CA TRP A 156 15.75 -12.31 -10.93
C TRP A 156 16.20 -10.86 -10.64
N ILE A 157 17.35 -10.48 -11.20
CA ILE A 157 17.95 -9.16 -11.06
C ILE A 157 18.14 -8.56 -12.46
N ASP A 158 17.86 -7.27 -12.61
CA ASP A 158 17.83 -6.58 -13.91
C ASP A 158 19.22 -6.17 -14.41
N CYS A 159 20.25 -6.24 -13.55
CA CYS A 159 21.61 -5.81 -13.86
C CYS A 159 22.69 -6.58 -13.09
N GLU A 160 23.91 -6.65 -13.63
CA GLU A 160 25.06 -7.21 -12.92
C GLU A 160 25.36 -6.38 -11.67
N VAL A 161 25.20 -7.02 -10.50
CA VAL A 161 25.47 -6.37 -9.22
C VAL A 161 26.98 -6.27 -9.03
N ARG A 162 27.53 -5.07 -9.22
CA ARG A 162 28.97 -4.80 -9.04
C ARG A 162 29.37 -4.98 -7.58
N ASN A 163 30.49 -5.65 -7.36
CA ASN A 163 31.07 -5.79 -6.03
C ASN A 163 31.52 -4.42 -5.52
N ALA A 164 31.19 -4.16 -4.26
CA ALA A 164 31.77 -3.08 -3.50
C ALA A 164 33.27 -3.34 -3.30
N THR A 165 34.13 -2.66 -4.07
CA THR A 165 35.50 -2.37 -3.63
C THR A 165 35.49 -1.48 -2.39
#